data_AF-A0A2H0R477-F1
#
_entry.id   AF-A0A2H0R477-F1
#
_cell.length_a   1.000
_cell.length_b   1.000
_cell.length_c   1.000
_cell.angle_alpha   90.00
_cell.angle_beta   90.00
_cell.angle_gamma   90.00
#
_symmetry.space_group_name_H-M   'P 1'
#
loop_
_entity.id
_entity.type
_entity.pdbx_description
1 polymer ?
#
loop_
_entity_poly.entity_id
_entity_poly.type
_entity_poly.pdbx_seq_one_letter_code
_entity_poly.pdbx_strand_id
1 'polypeptide(L)'
;SEVAKIIGVTPLTVRNWDKAGRLTAHRNPFNNYRMYRVEDVEDILRRIDNSKGKAPRVQLASSKPKVKPKNTPRKLTISEE
;
A
#
# COMPACT_ATOMS: atom_id res chain seq x y z
N SER A 1 6.79 5.17 8.27
CA SER A 1 7.75 4.07 8.08
C SER A 1 9.01 4.64 7.48
N GLU A 2 10.15 4.44 8.10
CA GLU A 2 11.44 4.97 7.62
C GLU A 2 11.82 4.46 6.23
N VAL A 3 11.64 3.15 5.99
CA VAL A 3 11.80 2.50 4.69
C VAL A 3 11.07 3.21 3.54
N ALA A 4 9.89 3.77 3.83
CA ALA A 4 9.12 4.49 2.82
C ALA A 4 9.84 5.76 2.34
N LYS A 5 10.53 6.46 3.25
CA LYS A 5 11.33 7.65 2.93
C LYS A 5 12.58 7.29 2.12
N ILE A 6 13.23 6.17 2.46
CA ILE A 6 14.44 5.69 1.77
C ILE A 6 14.13 5.30 0.33
N ILE A 7 13.05 4.55 0.10
CA ILE A 7 12.66 4.09 -1.24
C ILE A 7 11.92 5.19 -2.03
N GLY A 8 11.43 6.23 -1.36
CA GLY A 8 10.63 7.29 -1.99
C GLY A 8 9.19 6.87 -2.32
N VAL A 9 8.62 5.93 -1.56
CA VAL A 9 7.24 5.44 -1.73
C VAL A 9 6.37 5.83 -0.54
N THR A 10 5.05 5.66 -0.68
CA THR A 10 4.16 5.89 0.46
C THR A 10 4.29 4.79 1.52
N PRO A 11 4.10 5.09 2.82
CA PRO A 11 4.03 4.07 3.87
C PRO A 11 2.96 3.00 3.61
N LEU A 12 1.88 3.36 2.91
CA LEU A 12 0.83 2.43 2.51
C LEU A 12 1.35 1.40 1.50
N THR A 13 2.17 1.82 0.54
CA THR A 13 2.82 0.93 -0.43
C THR A 13 3.69 -0.12 0.28
N VAL A 14 4.48 0.29 1.28
CA VAL A 14 5.30 -0.62 2.08
C VAL A 14 4.43 -1.63 2.85
N ARG A 15 3.30 -1.19 3.42
CA ARG A 15 2.33 -2.10 4.08
C ARG A 15 1.68 -3.08 3.10
N ASN A 16 1.43 -2.64 1.87
CA ASN A 16 0.90 -3.53 0.83
C ASN A 16 1.93 -4.57 0.41
N TRP A 17 3.22 -4.22 0.36
CA TRP A 17 4.29 -5.18 0.10
C TRP A 17 4.49 -6.17 1.24
N ASP A 18 4.38 -5.73 2.49
CA ASP A 18 4.34 -6.60 3.68
C ASP A 18 3.20 -7.63 3.57
N LYS A 19 1.98 -7.16 3.30
CA LYS A 19 0.82 -8.05 3.09
C LYS A 19 0.96 -8.99 1.89
N ALA A 20 1.61 -8.54 0.82
CA ALA A 20 1.84 -9.32 -0.38
C ALA A 20 3.02 -10.30 -0.26
N GLY A 21 3.73 -10.33 0.87
CA GLY A 21 4.93 -11.15 1.06
C GLY A 21 6.12 -10.73 0.18
N ARG A 22 6.07 -9.51 -0.39
CA ARG A 22 7.17 -8.96 -1.19
C ARG A 22 8.28 -8.37 -0.32
N LEU A 23 7.93 -7.96 0.90
CA LEU A 23 8.84 -7.40 1.87
C LEU A 23 8.58 -8.10 3.22
N THR A 24 9.60 -8.74 3.78
CA THR A 24 9.43 -9.54 5.00
C THR A 24 9.58 -8.64 6.22
N ALA A 25 8.48 -8.33 6.89
CA ALA A 25 8.54 -7.61 8.17
C ALA A 25 8.98 -8.56 9.29
N HIS A 26 10.12 -8.29 9.90
CA HIS A 26 10.48 -8.86 11.19
C HIS A 26 9.75 -8.10 12.30
N ARG A 27 8.92 -8.81 13.05
CA ARG A 27 8.20 -8.22 14.19
C ARG A 27 9.11 -8.24 15.40
N ASN A 28 9.30 -7.06 16.00
CA ASN A 28 9.99 -6.99 17.27
C ASN A 28 9.09 -7.53 18.40
N PRO A 29 9.53 -8.52 19.19
CA PRO A 29 8.68 -9.18 20.19
C PRO A 29 8.19 -8.25 21.30
N PHE A 30 8.91 -7.14 21.56
CA PHE A 30 8.59 -6.22 22.65
C PHE A 30 7.56 -5.14 22.32
N ASN A 31 7.47 -4.71 21.06
CA ASN A 31 6.64 -3.55 20.68
C ASN A 31 5.88 -3.73 19.37
N ASN A 32 5.97 -4.91 18.75
CA ASN A 32 5.27 -5.28 17.52
C ASN A 32 5.50 -4.29 16.35
N TYR A 33 6.59 -3.51 16.41
CA TYR A 33 7.01 -2.71 15.26
C TYR A 33 7.53 -3.62 14.15
N ARG A 34 7.22 -3.23 12.92
CA ARG A 34 7.73 -3.87 11.70
C ARG A 34 9.13 -3.33 11.44
N MET A 35 10.12 -4.18 11.61
CA MET A 35 11.49 -3.93 11.19
C MET A 35 11.74 -4.64 9.87
N TYR A 36 12.52 -4.02 9.00
CA TYR A 36 12.90 -4.57 7.70
C TYR A 36 14.42 -4.64 7.63
N ARG A 37 14.95 -5.69 7.02
CA ARG A 37 16.40 -5.75 6.76
C ARG A 37 16.75 -4.75 5.67
N VAL A 38 17.96 -4.21 5.74
CA VAL A 38 18.49 -3.31 4.70
C VAL A 38 18.58 -4.06 3.37
N GLU A 39 19.02 -5.32 3.41
CA GLU A 39 19.11 -6.24 2.26
C GLU A 39 17.77 -6.32 1.50
N ASP A 40 16.66 -6.59 2.20
CA ASP A 40 15.33 -6.69 1.60
C ASP A 40 14.89 -5.36 0.92
N VAL A 41 15.27 -4.24 1.53
CA VAL A 41 14.96 -2.90 1.02
C VAL A 41 15.76 -2.59 -0.25
N GLU A 42 17.04 -2.95 -0.28
CA GLU A 42 17.91 -2.82 -1.45
C GLU A 42 17.44 -3.71 -2.61
N ASP A 43 17.06 -4.95 -2.33
CA ASP A 43 16.54 -5.88 -3.34
C ASP A 43 15.26 -5.35 -4.00
N ILE A 44 14.37 -4.76 -3.21
CA ILE A 44 13.19 -4.07 -3.72
C ILE A 44 13.58 -2.90 -4.61
N LEU A 45 14.55 -2.08 -4.19
CA LEU A 45 15.02 -0.93 -4.97
C LEU A 45 15.60 -1.39 -6.31
N ARG A 46 16.44 -2.43 -6.31
CA ARG A 46 17.01 -3.05 -7.53
C ARG A 46 15.91 -3.60 -8.45
N ARG A 47 14.89 -4.27 -7.88
CA ARG A 47 13.74 -4.77 -8.65
C ARG A 47 12.92 -3.65 -9.26
N ILE A 48 12.71 -2.55 -8.53
CA ILE A 48 11.99 -1.38 -9.04
C ILE A 48 12.78 -0.78 -10.21
N ASP A 49 14.08 -0.58 -10.06
CA ASP A 49 14.92 0.00 -11.10
C ASP A 49 14.92 -0.85 -12.37
N ASN A 50 15.09 -2.17 -12.23
CA ASN A 50 14.96 -3.13 -13.33
C ASN A 50 13.55 -3.16 -13.96
N SER A 51 12.51 -2.76 -13.23
CA SER A 51 11.12 -2.78 -13.71
C SER A 51 10.68 -1.48 -14.42
N LYS A 52 11.46 -0.39 -14.33
CA LYS A 52 11.09 0.91 -14.94
C LYS A 52 10.86 0.87 -16.46
N GLY A 53 11.33 -0.17 -17.15
CA GLY A 53 11.09 -0.39 -18.58
C GLY A 53 9.87 -1.26 -18.94
N LYS A 54 9.16 -1.82 -17.95
CA LYS A 54 7.95 -2.63 -18.17
C LYS A 54 6.80 -1.99 -17.41
N ALA A 55 6.09 -1.07 -18.06
CA ALA A 55 4.79 -0.62 -17.57
C ALA A 55 3.96 -1.85 -17.20
N PRO A 56 3.24 -1.84 -16.06
CA PRO A 56 2.32 -2.92 -15.78
C PRO A 56 1.33 -2.93 -16.94
N ARG A 57 1.41 -3.97 -17.79
CA ARG A 57 0.36 -4.27 -18.74
C ARG A 57 -0.84 -4.55 -17.86
N VAL A 58 -1.64 -3.52 -17.61
CA VAL A 58 -2.98 -3.67 -17.05
C VAL A 58 -3.67 -4.55 -18.07
N GLN A 59 -3.67 -5.85 -17.82
CA GLN A 59 -4.67 -6.73 -18.38
C GLN A 59 -5.95 -6.27 -17.73
N LEU A 60 -6.53 -5.21 -18.31
CA LEU A 60 -7.88 -4.76 -18.05
C LEU A 60 -8.78 -5.85 -18.62
N ALA A 61 -8.76 -7.03 -18.00
CA ALA A 61 -9.80 -8.02 -18.15
C ALA A 61 -11.03 -7.43 -17.46
N SER A 62 -11.71 -6.53 -18.18
CA SER A 62 -13.18 -6.46 -18.33
C SER A 62 -14.10 -6.72 -17.12
N SER A 63 -13.66 -6.59 -15.87
CA SER A 63 -14.57 -6.54 -14.72
C SER A 63 -14.87 -5.09 -14.39
N LYS A 64 -15.85 -4.55 -15.12
CA LYS A 64 -16.58 -3.30 -14.82
C LYS A 64 -16.79 -3.17 -13.29
N PRO A 65 -16.33 -2.09 -12.63
CA PRO A 65 -16.58 -1.94 -11.20
C PRO A 65 -18.08 -1.67 -11.01
N LYS A 66 -18.80 -2.62 -10.40
CA LYS A 66 -20.20 -2.46 -9.99
C LYS A 66 -20.25 -1.60 -8.72
N VAL A 67 -19.81 -0.35 -8.80
CA VAL A 67 -20.03 0.63 -7.71
C VAL A 67 -21.49 1.03 -7.80
N LYS A 68 -22.32 0.55 -6.87
CA LYS A 68 -23.66 1.11 -6.66
C LYS A 68 -23.46 2.55 -6.13
N PRO A 69 -24.07 3.58 -6.72
CA PRO A 69 -24.00 4.92 -6.15
C PRO A 69 -24.71 4.89 -4.78
N LYS A 70 -23.95 5.02 -3.68
CA LYS A 70 -24.52 5.33 -2.37
C LYS A 70 -24.88 6.81 -2.37
N ASN A 71 -26.04 7.15 -2.92
CA ASN A 71 -26.65 8.44 -2.66
C ASN A 71 -27.40 8.34 -1.34
N THR A 72 -26.67 8.47 -0.22
CA THR A 72 -27.29 8.62 1.09
C THR A 72 -27.46 10.12 1.33
N PRO A 73 -28.69 10.66 1.32
CA PRO A 73 -28.88 12.06 1.70
C PRO A 73 -28.42 12.23 3.15
N ARG A 74 -27.54 13.19 3.40
CA ARG A 74 -27.22 13.62 4.76
C ARG A 74 -28.49 14.19 5.36
N LYS A 75 -29.10 13.48 6.32
CA LYS A 75 -30.16 14.02 7.15
C LYS A 75 -29.53 15.12 8.01
N LEU A 76 -29.70 16.38 7.61
CA LEU A 76 -29.47 17.53 8.49
C LEU A 76 -30.55 17.46 9.56
N THR A 77 -30.24 16.88 10.71
CA THR A 77 -31.04 17.09 11.90
C THR A 77 -30.70 18.49 12.41
N ILE A 78 -31.57 19.45 12.08
CA ILE A 78 -31.67 20.70 12.80
C ILE A 78 -32.25 20.32 14.16
N SER A 79 -31.45 20.46 15.21
CA SER A 79 -31.98 20.47 16.57
C SER A 79 -32.47 21.89 16.82
N GLU A 80 -33.79 22.07 16.77
CA GLU A 80 -34.46 23.16 17.47
C GLU A 80 -34.75 22.73 18.92
N GLU A 81 -34.69 23.72 19.81
CA GLU A 81 -34.76 23.73 21.28
C GLU A 81 -33.43 23.61 22.04
#